data_AF-A0A6C0E6W2-F1
#
_entry.id   AF-A0A6C0E6W2-F1
#
_cell.length_a   1.000
_cell.length_b   1.000
_cell.length_c   1.000
_cell.angle_alpha   90.00
_cell.angle_beta   90.00
_cell.angle_gamma   90.00
#
_symmetry.space_group_name_H-M   'P 1'
#
loop_
_entity.id
_entity.type
_entity.pdbx_description
1 polymer ?
#
loop_
_entity_poly.entity_id
_entity_poly.type
_entity_poly.pdbx_seq_one_letter_code
_entity_poly.pdbx_strand_id
1 'polypeptide(L)'
;MDTRFWGPSGWRLLHLVAASDLGTRRDQVKEWFGLLEYVLPCKYCRASFHDYIRKLPLTDDIVADPAIFSRWLYDIHNMVNDKLRKQGLLNTPNPPFTATPKAKEFVGWDFFTAIAFTTPGPGTESTALPGGRNARTLAARNRYNRLTCAERLRLLRRWWSLIPSILPVAEWRRAWQASVTAKLSTDATSSKGPPVAGGRQAMMKWLWALEEGVCRRLDCATPHDSLPHLETVCAAFESKCGSAKRGKTCRTRKRYRFLTRRRN
;
A
#
# COMPACT_ATOMS: atom_id res chain seq x y z
N MET A 1 7.35 8.00 1.98
CA MET A 1 8.23 7.27 1.04
C MET A 1 8.09 7.80 -0.39
N ASP A 2 9.15 7.75 -1.20
CA ASP A 2 9.13 8.10 -2.64
C ASP A 2 8.17 7.17 -3.39
N THR A 3 7.30 7.74 -4.23
CA THR A 3 6.25 7.00 -4.95
C THR A 3 6.78 6.08 -6.04
N ARG A 4 8.03 6.27 -6.49
CA ARG A 4 8.63 5.42 -7.54
C ARG A 4 8.95 4.00 -7.06
N PHE A 5 9.18 3.81 -5.76
CA PHE A 5 9.46 2.49 -5.19
C PHE A 5 8.20 1.62 -5.16
N TRP A 6 7.15 2.13 -4.50
CA TRP A 6 5.98 1.33 -4.20
C TRP A 6 4.80 1.55 -5.18
N GLY A 7 4.78 2.67 -5.90
CA GLY A 7 3.67 3.06 -6.76
C GLY A 7 3.37 2.04 -7.86
N PRO A 8 4.36 1.68 -8.71
CA PRO A 8 4.16 0.66 -9.75
C PRO A 8 3.72 -0.71 -9.19
N SER A 9 4.37 -1.16 -8.11
CA SER A 9 4.03 -2.41 -7.43
C SER A 9 2.59 -2.40 -6.88
N GLY A 10 2.20 -1.28 -6.25
CA GLY A 10 0.86 -1.07 -5.73
C GLY A 10 -0.19 -1.10 -6.83
N TRP A 11 0.00 -0.33 -7.90
CA TRP A 11 -0.93 -0.32 -9.03
C TRP A 11 -1.10 -1.70 -9.68
N ARG A 12 -0.01 -2.45 -9.86
CA ARG A 12 -0.08 -3.83 -10.38
C ARG A 12 -0.98 -4.71 -9.50
N LEU A 13 -0.80 -4.66 -8.18
CA LEU A 13 -1.67 -5.39 -7.25
C LEU A 13 -3.12 -4.90 -7.33
N LEU A 14 -3.36 -3.59 -7.23
CA LEU A 14 -4.71 -3.03 -7.22
C LEU A 14 -5.51 -3.43 -8.48
N HIS A 15 -4.89 -3.32 -9.67
CA HIS A 15 -5.52 -3.71 -10.94
C HIS A 15 -5.81 -5.21 -11.02
N LEU A 16 -4.94 -6.05 -10.46
CA LEU A 16 -5.18 -7.49 -10.38
C LEU A 16 -6.33 -7.85 -9.43
N VAL A 17 -6.45 -7.15 -8.29
CA VAL A 17 -7.58 -7.36 -7.38
C VAL A 17 -8.89 -6.93 -8.05
N ALA A 18 -8.91 -5.76 -8.68
CA ALA A 18 -10.11 -5.24 -9.34
C ALA A 18 -10.59 -6.10 -10.51
N ALA A 19 -9.67 -6.77 -11.22
CA ALA A 19 -9.97 -7.67 -12.33
C ALA A 19 -10.30 -9.11 -11.90
N SER A 20 -10.26 -9.42 -10.59
CA SER A 20 -10.48 -10.78 -10.10
C SER A 20 -11.93 -11.03 -9.71
N ASP A 21 -12.37 -12.29 -9.80
CA ASP A 21 -13.62 -12.72 -9.17
C ASP A 21 -13.48 -12.69 -7.65
N LEU A 22 -14.27 -11.83 -7.02
CA LEU A 22 -14.22 -11.59 -5.58
C LEU A 22 -15.11 -12.56 -4.80
N GLY A 23 -16.17 -13.10 -5.41
CA GLY A 23 -17.12 -14.00 -4.74
C GLY A 23 -17.61 -13.45 -3.39
N THR A 24 -17.40 -14.21 -2.32
CA THR A 24 -17.77 -13.82 -0.94
C THR A 24 -16.81 -12.82 -0.29
N ARG A 25 -15.71 -12.44 -0.96
CA ARG A 25 -14.67 -11.52 -0.44
C ARG A 25 -14.95 -10.04 -0.76
N ARG A 26 -16.07 -9.75 -1.43
CA ARG A 26 -16.42 -8.42 -1.96
C ARG A 26 -16.38 -7.34 -0.88
N ASP A 27 -16.99 -7.60 0.28
CA ASP A 27 -17.05 -6.62 1.38
C ASP A 27 -15.67 -6.31 1.95
N GLN A 28 -14.84 -7.34 2.16
CA GLN A 28 -13.46 -7.18 2.66
C GLN A 28 -12.60 -6.41 1.66
N VAL A 29 -12.79 -6.65 0.36
CA VAL A 29 -12.07 -5.96 -0.71
C VAL A 29 -12.50 -4.49 -0.78
N LYS A 30 -13.81 -4.21 -0.76
CA LYS A 30 -14.35 -2.85 -0.72
C LYS A 30 -13.81 -2.07 0.48
N GLU A 31 -13.82 -2.68 1.67
CA GLU A 31 -13.25 -2.07 2.87
C GLU A 31 -11.75 -1.82 2.74
N TRP A 32 -10.99 -2.79 2.23
CA TRP A 32 -9.54 -2.66 2.05
C TRP A 32 -9.17 -1.53 1.07
N PHE A 33 -9.91 -1.39 -0.04
CA PHE A 33 -9.76 -0.27 -0.98
C PHE A 33 -10.13 1.07 -0.33
N GLY A 34 -11.23 1.12 0.43
CA GLY A 34 -11.62 2.31 1.18
C GLY A 34 -10.58 2.75 2.21
N LEU A 35 -9.85 1.80 2.78
CA LEU A 35 -8.78 2.08 3.75
C LEU A 35 -7.48 2.61 3.12
N LEU A 36 -7.31 2.55 1.79
CA LEU A 36 -6.13 3.07 1.10
C LEU A 36 -5.91 4.56 1.37
N GLU A 37 -6.98 5.36 1.54
CA GLU A 37 -6.83 6.79 1.86
C GLU A 37 -6.04 7.01 3.16
N TYR A 38 -5.97 6.04 4.06
CA TYR A 38 -5.31 6.15 5.37
C TYR A 38 -3.91 5.56 5.41
N VAL A 39 -3.63 4.53 4.61
CA VAL A 39 -2.42 3.70 4.76
C VAL A 39 -1.34 3.97 3.71
N LEU A 40 -1.66 4.65 2.60
CA LEU A 40 -0.68 4.89 1.52
C LEU A 40 0.61 5.55 2.08
N PRO A 41 1.84 5.12 1.67
CA PRO A 41 3.11 5.58 2.26
C PRO A 41 3.48 7.06 2.03
N CYS A 42 2.60 7.82 1.37
CA CYS A 42 2.78 9.22 1.01
C CYS A 42 1.58 10.05 1.46
N LYS A 43 1.82 11.06 2.30
CA LYS A 43 0.77 11.96 2.82
C LYS A 43 -0.01 12.68 1.72
N TYR A 44 0.64 13.06 0.62
CA TYR A 44 -0.03 13.70 -0.52
C TYR A 44 -0.85 12.71 -1.36
N CYS A 45 -0.48 11.43 -1.37
CA CYS A 45 -1.26 10.39 -2.04
C CYS A 45 -2.52 10.09 -1.23
N ARG A 46 -2.42 9.99 0.10
CA ARG A 46 -3.57 9.88 1.01
C ARG A 46 -4.58 11.00 0.81
N ALA A 47 -4.11 12.26 0.82
CA ALA A 47 -4.96 13.43 0.62
C ALA A 47 -5.65 13.44 -0.75
N SER A 48 -4.96 13.04 -1.83
CA SER A 48 -5.60 12.98 -3.15
C SER A 48 -6.54 11.80 -3.29
N PHE A 49 -6.19 10.61 -2.79
CA PHE A 49 -7.06 9.45 -2.84
C PHE A 49 -8.35 9.70 -2.05
N HIS A 50 -8.27 10.36 -0.90
CA HIS A 50 -9.42 10.89 -0.15
C HIS A 50 -10.36 11.73 -1.02
N ASP A 51 -9.83 12.67 -1.81
CA ASP A 51 -10.65 13.49 -2.69
C ASP A 51 -11.23 12.68 -3.87
N TYR A 52 -10.48 11.69 -4.37
CA TYR A 52 -10.86 10.93 -5.56
C TYR A 52 -11.99 9.95 -5.28
N ILE A 53 -11.92 9.19 -4.18
CA ILE A 53 -12.97 8.24 -3.81
C ILE A 53 -14.26 8.92 -3.32
N ARG A 54 -14.25 10.24 -3.11
CA ARG A 54 -15.47 11.05 -2.90
C ARG A 54 -16.11 11.50 -4.20
N LYS A 55 -15.29 11.72 -5.24
CA LYS A 55 -15.77 12.07 -6.58
C LYS A 55 -16.27 10.84 -7.33
N LEU A 56 -15.62 9.70 -7.12
CA LEU A 56 -15.98 8.40 -7.68
C LEU A 56 -16.07 7.38 -6.54
N PRO A 57 -17.18 7.35 -5.78
CA PRO A 57 -17.39 6.39 -4.70
C PRO A 57 -17.30 4.95 -5.19
N LEU A 58 -16.68 4.08 -4.39
CA LEU A 58 -16.67 2.65 -4.63
C LEU A 58 -17.95 2.05 -4.02
N THR A 59 -18.91 1.66 -4.86
CA THR A 59 -20.21 1.10 -4.47
C THR A 59 -20.20 -0.43 -4.53
N ASP A 60 -21.23 -1.07 -3.98
CA ASP A 60 -21.38 -2.53 -4.04
C ASP A 60 -21.55 -3.02 -5.48
N ASP A 61 -22.29 -2.30 -6.31
CA ASP A 61 -22.46 -2.61 -7.74
C ASP A 61 -21.13 -2.59 -8.49
N ILE A 62 -20.26 -1.62 -8.18
CA ILE A 62 -18.94 -1.54 -8.80
C ILE A 62 -18.10 -2.75 -8.40
N VAL A 63 -18.09 -3.14 -7.13
CA VAL A 63 -17.26 -4.26 -6.62
C VAL A 63 -17.85 -5.63 -7.01
N ALA A 64 -19.12 -5.69 -7.38
CA ALA A 64 -19.79 -6.92 -7.80
C ALA A 64 -19.38 -7.37 -9.21
N ASP A 65 -18.95 -6.44 -10.08
CA ASP A 65 -18.57 -6.74 -11.47
C ASP A 65 -17.08 -6.39 -11.71
N PRO A 66 -16.22 -7.39 -12.00
CA PRO A 66 -14.79 -7.15 -12.26
C PRO A 66 -14.49 -6.18 -13.41
N ALA A 67 -15.34 -6.12 -14.44
CA ALA A 67 -15.16 -5.19 -15.56
C ALA A 67 -15.46 -3.75 -15.12
N ILE A 68 -16.55 -3.54 -14.38
CA ILE A 68 -16.92 -2.24 -13.83
C ILE A 68 -15.88 -1.81 -12.78
N PHE A 69 -15.45 -2.70 -11.90
CA PHE A 69 -14.43 -2.41 -10.90
C PHE A 69 -13.09 -2.04 -11.53
N SER A 70 -12.65 -2.80 -12.53
CA SER A 70 -11.43 -2.50 -13.30
C SER A 70 -11.51 -1.13 -13.95
N ARG A 71 -12.67 -0.78 -14.52
CA ARG A 71 -12.88 0.54 -15.12
C ARG A 71 -12.83 1.66 -14.07
N TRP A 72 -13.50 1.48 -12.93
CA TRP A 72 -13.44 2.44 -11.82
C TRP A 72 -12.00 2.70 -11.37
N LEU A 73 -11.20 1.64 -11.19
CA LEU A 73 -9.82 1.77 -10.77
C LEU A 73 -8.94 2.43 -11.85
N TYR A 74 -9.19 2.15 -13.12
CA TYR A 74 -8.54 2.82 -14.24
C TYR A 74 -8.81 4.33 -14.23
N ASP A 75 -10.05 4.75 -14.00
CA ASP A 75 -10.41 6.17 -13.93
C ASP A 75 -9.72 6.86 -12.73
N ILE A 76 -9.72 6.22 -11.55
CA ILE A 76 -8.97 6.70 -10.38
C ILE A 76 -7.46 6.81 -10.67
N HIS A 77 -6.87 5.83 -11.36
CA HIS A 77 -5.45 5.87 -11.75
C HIS A 77 -5.17 7.04 -12.69
N ASN A 78 -6.08 7.34 -13.62
CA ASN A 78 -5.94 8.46 -14.53
C ASN A 78 -6.06 9.82 -13.83
N MET A 79 -6.87 9.94 -12.77
CA MET A 79 -6.86 11.13 -11.90
C MET A 79 -5.50 11.32 -11.22
N VAL A 80 -4.78 10.24 -10.89
CA VAL A 80 -3.40 10.31 -10.40
C VAL A 80 -2.45 10.74 -11.51
N ASN A 81 -2.58 10.19 -12.73
CA ASN A 81 -1.75 10.57 -13.88
C ASN A 81 -1.90 12.06 -14.23
N ASP A 82 -3.12 12.59 -14.22
CA ASP A 82 -3.38 14.02 -14.43
C ASP A 82 -2.69 14.89 -13.38
N LYS A 83 -2.75 14.47 -12.11
CA LYS A 83 -2.03 15.16 -11.03
C LYS A 83 -0.52 15.12 -11.27
N LEU A 84 0.04 13.98 -11.69
CA LEU A 84 1.47 13.85 -11.96
C LEU A 84 1.90 14.71 -13.15
N ARG A 85 1.09 14.80 -14.22
CA ARG A 85 1.32 15.72 -15.35
C ARG A 85 1.33 17.18 -14.91
N LYS A 86 0.34 17.60 -14.11
CA LYS A 86 0.30 18.96 -13.51
C LYS A 86 1.49 19.27 -12.60
N GLN A 87 2.20 18.23 -12.12
CA GLN A 87 3.42 18.35 -11.32
C GLN A 87 4.71 18.24 -12.15
N GLY A 88 4.62 18.03 -13.47
CA GLY A 88 5.79 17.78 -14.34
C GLY A 88 6.49 16.46 -14.06
N LEU A 89 5.79 15.47 -13.48
CA LEU A 89 6.34 14.16 -13.07
C LEU A 89 5.97 13.02 -14.01
N LEU A 90 5.09 13.29 -14.97
CA LEU A 90 4.62 12.41 -16.02
C LEU A 90 4.44 13.28 -17.28
N ASN A 91 4.87 12.79 -18.43
CA ASN A 91 4.75 13.49 -19.72
C ASN A 91 4.13 12.62 -20.81
N THR A 92 3.65 11.43 -20.47
CA THR A 92 2.98 10.52 -21.40
C THR A 92 1.45 10.65 -21.27
N PRO A 93 0.70 10.36 -22.35
CA PRO A 93 -0.75 10.24 -22.28
C PRO A 93 -1.16 9.04 -21.42
N ASN A 94 -2.46 8.97 -21.08
CA ASN A 94 -3.01 7.77 -20.44
C ASN A 94 -2.97 6.61 -21.45
N PRO A 95 -2.64 5.39 -21.01
CA PRO A 95 -2.78 4.21 -21.86
C PRO A 95 -4.28 3.96 -22.16
N PRO A 96 -4.62 3.24 -23.24
CA PRO A 96 -5.99 2.77 -23.45
C PRO A 96 -6.44 1.86 -22.30
N PHE A 97 -7.75 1.79 -22.05
CA PHE A 97 -8.30 0.80 -21.13
C PHE A 97 -8.25 -0.59 -21.77
N THR A 98 -7.48 -1.49 -21.16
CA THR A 98 -7.32 -2.88 -21.62
C THR A 98 -7.53 -3.83 -20.45
N ALA A 99 -7.89 -5.07 -20.75
CA ALA A 99 -8.00 -6.12 -19.73
C ALA A 99 -6.67 -6.28 -18.96
N THR A 100 -6.75 -6.42 -17.64
CA THR A 100 -5.59 -6.68 -16.80
C THR A 100 -5.05 -8.08 -17.10
N PRO A 101 -3.75 -8.23 -17.43
CA PRO A 101 -3.18 -9.55 -17.66
C PRO A 101 -3.16 -10.37 -16.37
N LYS A 102 -3.33 -11.69 -16.49
CA LYS A 102 -3.21 -12.61 -15.36
C LYS A 102 -1.81 -12.50 -14.75
N ALA A 103 -1.73 -12.57 -13.42
CA ALA A 103 -0.46 -12.59 -12.73
C ALA A 103 0.23 -13.95 -12.87
N LYS A 104 1.52 -13.92 -13.23
CA LYS A 104 2.38 -15.12 -13.29
C LYS A 104 3.13 -15.38 -11.97
N GLU A 105 3.22 -14.37 -11.12
CA GLU A 105 4.02 -14.35 -9.90
C GLU A 105 3.28 -13.51 -8.85
N PHE A 106 3.61 -13.72 -7.56
CA PHE A 106 3.10 -12.87 -6.49
C PHE A 106 3.58 -11.43 -6.67
N VAL A 107 2.67 -10.46 -6.55
CA VAL A 107 2.96 -9.03 -6.71
C VAL A 107 2.63 -8.24 -5.45
N GLY A 108 3.10 -7.00 -5.39
CA GLY A 108 2.74 -6.08 -4.31
C GLY A 108 3.73 -6.03 -3.15
N TRP A 109 4.83 -6.80 -3.19
CA TRP A 109 5.85 -6.78 -2.13
C TRP A 109 6.37 -5.37 -1.83
N ASP A 110 6.88 -4.62 -2.82
CA ASP A 110 7.35 -3.24 -2.59
C ASP A 110 6.25 -2.31 -2.03
N PHE A 111 4.98 -2.59 -2.34
CA PHE A 111 3.85 -1.83 -1.81
C PHE A 111 3.60 -2.13 -0.33
N PHE A 112 3.54 -3.42 0.02
CA PHE A 112 3.44 -3.89 1.39
C PHE A 112 4.63 -3.43 2.24
N THR A 113 5.84 -3.57 1.71
CA THR A 113 7.08 -3.14 2.34
C THR A 113 7.07 -1.65 2.60
N ALA A 114 6.65 -0.82 1.65
CA ALA A 114 6.59 0.62 1.88
C ALA A 114 5.60 1.02 2.97
N ILE A 115 4.48 0.31 3.10
CA ILE A 115 3.50 0.53 4.18
C ILE A 115 4.09 0.08 5.52
N ALA A 116 4.71 -1.10 5.58
CA ALA A 116 5.39 -1.59 6.78
C ALA A 116 6.50 -0.61 7.24
N PHE A 117 7.35 -0.18 6.31
CA PHE A 117 8.46 0.75 6.57
C PHE A 117 8.00 2.11 7.07
N THR A 118 6.81 2.56 6.65
CA THR A 118 6.24 3.86 7.07
C THR A 118 5.31 3.75 8.28
N THR A 119 5.22 2.58 8.93
CA THR A 119 4.48 2.40 10.18
C THR A 119 5.05 3.33 11.25
N PRO A 120 4.25 4.25 11.83
CA PRO A 120 4.73 5.15 12.86
C PRO A 120 5.05 4.37 14.14
N GLY A 121 6.13 4.74 14.82
CA GLY A 121 6.42 4.25 16.17
C GLY A 121 5.83 5.18 17.25
N PRO A 122 5.95 4.80 18.53
CA PRO A 122 5.70 5.71 19.65
C PRO A 122 6.49 7.02 19.45
N GLY A 123 5.85 8.17 19.70
CA GLY A 123 6.49 9.49 19.54
C GLY A 123 6.72 9.96 18.09
N THR A 124 6.32 9.19 17.07
CA THR A 124 6.45 9.64 15.67
C THR A 124 5.45 10.75 15.36
N GLU A 125 5.94 11.96 15.13
CA GLU A 125 5.11 13.08 14.69
C GLU A 125 4.87 13.08 13.17
N SER A 126 3.65 13.45 12.78
CA SER A 126 3.28 13.63 11.38
C SER A 126 3.29 15.10 11.01
N THR A 127 4.01 15.48 9.96
CA THR A 127 3.94 16.85 9.42
C THR A 127 2.59 17.08 8.73
N ALA A 128 1.75 17.95 9.30
CA ALA A 128 0.46 18.31 8.71
C ALA A 128 0.60 18.90 7.30
N LEU A 129 -0.42 18.70 6.48
CA LEU A 129 -0.60 19.44 5.22
C LEU A 129 -1.26 20.80 5.53
N PRO A 130 -1.07 21.82 4.66
CA PRO A 130 -1.75 23.11 4.83
C PRO A 130 -3.26 22.96 4.96
N GLY A 131 -3.86 23.70 5.91
CA GLY A 131 -5.28 23.62 6.24
C GLY A 131 -5.63 22.62 7.34
N GLY A 132 -6.93 22.31 7.45
CA GLY A 132 -7.45 21.25 8.31
C GLY A 132 -7.39 21.49 9.82
N ARG A 133 -7.15 22.73 10.29
CA ARG A 133 -7.13 23.05 11.73
C ARG A 133 -8.45 22.68 12.43
N ASN A 134 -9.57 22.86 11.72
CA ASN A 134 -10.91 22.59 12.23
C ASN A 134 -11.44 21.19 11.82
N ALA A 135 -10.58 20.27 11.38
CA ALA A 135 -11.00 18.95 10.91
C ALA A 135 -11.47 18.07 12.09
N ARG A 136 -12.79 17.84 12.19
CA ARG A 136 -13.41 17.09 13.29
C ARG A 136 -13.57 15.59 13.00
N THR A 137 -13.77 15.20 11.74
CA THR A 137 -13.94 13.79 11.38
C THR A 137 -12.61 13.11 11.12
N LEU A 138 -12.55 11.79 11.31
CA LEU A 138 -11.37 10.98 11.02
C LEU A 138 -10.87 11.19 9.59
N ALA A 139 -11.79 11.15 8.63
CA ALA A 139 -11.46 11.33 7.22
C ALA A 139 -10.94 12.74 6.91
N ALA A 140 -11.55 13.78 7.49
CA ALA A 140 -11.06 15.15 7.32
C ALA A 140 -9.66 15.31 7.93
N ARG A 141 -9.39 14.78 9.12
CA ARG A 141 -8.05 14.80 9.72
C ARG A 141 -7.03 14.06 8.85
N ASN A 142 -7.40 12.91 8.30
CA ASN A 142 -6.54 12.14 7.40
C ASN A 142 -6.16 12.94 6.15
N ARG A 143 -7.13 13.61 5.52
CA ARG A 143 -6.90 14.46 4.34
C ARG A 143 -5.79 15.48 4.56
N TYR A 144 -5.68 16.02 5.77
CA TYR A 144 -4.67 17.01 6.14
C TYR A 144 -3.46 16.42 6.88
N ASN A 145 -3.31 15.10 6.88
CA ASN A 145 -2.24 14.38 7.57
C ASN A 145 -2.16 14.63 9.10
N ARG A 146 -3.32 14.83 9.74
CA ARG A 146 -3.47 15.19 11.16
C ARG A 146 -3.95 14.04 12.06
N LEU A 147 -3.96 12.80 11.57
CA LEU A 147 -4.27 11.66 12.42
C LEU A 147 -3.21 11.49 13.51
N THR A 148 -3.66 11.15 14.72
CA THR A 148 -2.77 10.73 15.81
C THR A 148 -2.08 9.41 15.48
N CYS A 149 -0.99 9.08 16.18
CA CYS A 149 -0.33 7.80 16.01
C CYS A 149 -1.30 6.63 16.29
N ALA A 150 -2.07 6.70 17.39
CA ALA A 150 -3.06 5.68 17.74
C ALA A 150 -4.13 5.48 16.65
N GLU A 151 -4.66 6.56 16.09
CA GLU A 151 -5.63 6.49 14.98
C GLU A 151 -5.03 5.78 13.76
N ARG A 152 -3.79 6.12 13.39
CA ARG A 152 -3.08 5.48 12.26
C ARG A 152 -2.85 4.00 12.51
N LEU A 153 -2.38 3.63 13.69
CA LEU A 153 -2.10 2.23 14.04
C LEU A 153 -3.38 1.39 14.00
N ARG A 154 -4.52 1.93 14.44
CA ARG A 154 -5.82 1.26 14.33
C ARG A 154 -6.20 0.98 12.88
N LEU A 155 -6.06 1.98 12.00
CA LEU A 155 -6.37 1.86 10.57
C LEU A 155 -5.42 0.91 9.84
N LEU A 156 -4.12 0.97 10.15
CA LEU A 156 -3.11 0.05 9.63
C LEU A 156 -3.41 -1.40 10.04
N ARG A 157 -3.73 -1.63 11.33
CA ARG A 157 -4.07 -2.97 11.82
C ARG A 157 -5.24 -3.57 11.05
N ARG A 158 -6.31 -2.78 10.83
CA ARG A 158 -7.47 -3.24 10.07
C ARG A 158 -7.11 -3.53 8.62
N TRP A 159 -6.39 -2.62 7.96
CA TRP A 159 -5.98 -2.80 6.56
C TRP A 159 -5.13 -4.05 6.36
N TRP A 160 -4.14 -4.28 7.21
CA TRP A 160 -3.30 -5.48 7.15
C TRP A 160 -4.09 -6.77 7.40
N SER A 161 -5.09 -6.75 8.30
CA SER A 161 -5.92 -7.93 8.59
C SER A 161 -6.76 -8.40 7.39
N LEU A 162 -7.01 -7.51 6.42
CA LEU A 162 -7.80 -7.81 5.23
C LEU A 162 -6.97 -8.36 4.07
N ILE A 163 -5.62 -8.34 4.15
CA ILE A 163 -4.75 -8.78 3.04
C ILE A 163 -5.07 -10.20 2.53
N PRO A 164 -5.27 -11.23 3.38
CA PRO A 164 -5.64 -12.55 2.88
C PRO A 164 -6.90 -12.55 2.01
N SER A 165 -7.84 -11.66 2.29
CA SER A 165 -9.11 -11.56 1.54
C SER A 165 -8.96 -10.83 0.22
N ILE A 166 -7.92 -10.02 0.01
CA ILE A 166 -7.76 -9.29 -1.26
C ILE A 166 -6.88 -9.99 -2.28
N LEU A 167 -6.01 -10.92 -1.86
CA LEU A 167 -5.10 -11.57 -2.81
C LEU A 167 -5.90 -12.31 -3.90
N PRO A 168 -5.68 -12.01 -5.20
CA PRO A 168 -6.58 -12.46 -6.27
C PRO A 168 -6.46 -13.97 -6.54
N VAL A 169 -5.29 -14.55 -6.31
CA VAL A 169 -4.99 -15.97 -6.56
C VAL A 169 -5.19 -16.81 -5.29
N ALA A 170 -5.86 -17.96 -5.40
CA ALA A 170 -6.21 -18.81 -4.26
C ALA A 170 -4.97 -19.37 -3.55
N GLU A 171 -3.97 -19.76 -4.32
CA GLU A 171 -2.66 -20.24 -3.87
C GLU A 171 -1.98 -19.17 -3.00
N TRP A 172 -2.04 -17.90 -3.40
CA TRP A 172 -1.46 -16.79 -2.64
C TRP A 172 -2.16 -16.61 -1.29
N ARG A 173 -3.49 -16.74 -1.25
CA ARG A 173 -4.27 -16.69 0.00
C ARG A 173 -3.85 -17.80 0.96
N ARG A 174 -3.75 -19.04 0.46
CA ARG A 174 -3.31 -20.19 1.26
C ARG A 174 -1.88 -20.02 1.77
N ALA A 175 -0.95 -19.61 0.89
CA ALA A 175 0.44 -19.38 1.25
C ALA A 175 0.60 -18.27 2.30
N TRP A 176 -0.11 -17.16 2.15
CA TRP A 176 -0.13 -16.07 3.13
C TRP A 176 -0.65 -16.54 4.48
N GLN A 177 -1.84 -17.17 4.51
CA GLN A 177 -2.46 -17.64 5.74
C GLN A 177 -1.58 -18.64 6.48
N ALA A 178 -1.02 -19.63 5.77
CA ALA A 178 -0.14 -20.63 6.35
C ALA A 178 1.16 -20.03 6.89
N SER A 179 1.67 -18.97 6.25
CA SER A 179 2.89 -18.28 6.70
C SER A 179 2.66 -17.45 7.95
N VAL A 180 1.50 -16.79 8.07
CA VAL A 180 1.09 -16.11 9.31
C VAL A 180 0.91 -17.11 10.45
N THR A 181 0.29 -18.27 10.21
CA THR A 181 0.08 -19.29 11.24
C THR A 181 1.37 -19.97 11.69
N ALA A 182 2.27 -20.33 10.76
CA ALA A 182 3.44 -21.16 11.07
C ALA A 182 4.56 -20.42 11.84
N LYS A 183 4.76 -19.12 11.63
CA LYS A 183 5.84 -18.35 12.29
C LYS A 183 5.41 -17.59 13.56
N LEU A 184 4.12 -17.63 13.95
CA LEU A 184 3.58 -16.93 15.13
C LEU A 184 3.17 -17.87 16.28
N SER A 185 3.55 -19.16 16.22
CA SER A 185 3.14 -20.18 17.20
C SER A 185 4.13 -20.42 18.35
N THR A 186 5.23 -19.66 18.45
CA THR A 186 6.25 -19.88 19.50
C THR A 186 6.08 -19.02 20.75
N ASP A 187 5.11 -18.10 20.81
CA ASP A 187 4.94 -17.24 21.98
C ASP A 187 3.46 -16.92 22.23
N ALA A 188 2.89 -17.45 23.32
CA ALA A 188 1.47 -17.37 23.65
C ALA A 188 0.97 -15.94 23.97
N THR A 189 1.88 -14.96 24.05
CA THR A 189 1.60 -13.55 24.34
C THR A 189 1.68 -12.64 23.09
N SER A 190 2.18 -13.16 21.95
CA SER A 190 2.27 -12.40 20.71
C SER A 190 0.91 -12.38 20.00
N SER A 191 0.36 -11.18 19.77
CA SER A 191 -0.88 -11.01 19.02
C SER A 191 -0.80 -11.72 17.66
N LYS A 192 -1.79 -12.53 17.30
CA LYS A 192 -1.90 -13.34 16.06
C LYS A 192 -1.96 -12.51 14.74
N GLY A 193 -1.52 -11.26 14.75
CA GLY A 193 -1.66 -10.29 13.67
C GLY A 193 -0.44 -9.36 13.53
N PRO A 194 -0.50 -8.39 12.61
CA PRO A 194 0.60 -7.48 12.31
C PRO A 194 1.01 -6.67 13.56
N PRO A 195 2.31 -6.62 13.94
CA PRO A 195 2.78 -5.97 15.16
C PRO A 195 2.91 -4.45 15.01
N VAL A 196 1.84 -3.78 14.54
CA VAL A 196 1.86 -2.35 14.20
C VAL A 196 2.25 -1.45 15.38
N ALA A 197 1.98 -1.89 16.62
CA ALA A 197 2.34 -1.16 17.84
C ALA A 197 3.87 -1.07 18.05
N GLY A 198 4.63 -2.05 17.54
CA GLY A 198 6.09 -2.03 17.54
C GLY A 198 6.71 -1.14 16.46
N GLY A 199 5.89 -0.41 15.70
CA GLY A 199 6.34 0.56 14.69
C GLY A 199 7.10 -0.08 13.52
N ARG A 200 7.93 0.74 12.87
CA ARG A 200 8.73 0.37 11.68
C ARG A 200 9.51 -0.93 11.89
N GLN A 201 10.32 -1.04 12.95
CA GLN A 201 11.22 -2.18 13.12
C GLN A 201 10.46 -3.51 13.28
N ALA A 202 9.42 -3.55 14.11
CA ALA A 202 8.63 -4.76 14.31
C ALA A 202 7.88 -5.15 13.01
N MET A 203 7.33 -4.18 12.29
CA MET A 203 6.64 -4.42 11.03
C MET A 203 7.57 -4.92 9.92
N MET A 204 8.79 -4.39 9.82
CA MET A 204 9.78 -4.85 8.83
C MET A 204 10.22 -6.29 9.11
N LYS A 205 10.53 -6.62 10.37
CA LYS A 205 10.84 -8.01 10.79
C LYS A 205 9.70 -8.97 10.47
N TRP A 206 8.48 -8.58 10.82
CA TRP A 206 7.28 -9.39 10.56
C TRP A 206 7.02 -9.60 9.07
N LEU A 207 7.09 -8.55 8.26
CA LEU A 207 6.83 -8.64 6.83
C LEU A 207 7.91 -9.43 6.10
N TRP A 208 9.18 -9.27 6.47
CA TRP A 208 10.27 -10.10 5.95
C TRP A 208 10.02 -11.59 6.22
N ALA A 209 9.70 -11.93 7.47
CA ALA A 209 9.41 -13.30 7.86
C ALA A 209 8.23 -13.89 7.07
N LEU A 210 7.22 -13.06 6.77
CA LEU A 210 6.07 -13.41 5.96
C LEU A 210 6.44 -13.57 4.47
N GLU A 211 7.26 -12.69 3.90
CA GLU A 211 7.78 -12.78 2.53
C GLU A 211 8.51 -14.10 2.30
N GLU A 212 9.47 -14.43 3.17
CA GLU A 212 10.18 -15.72 3.12
C GLU A 212 9.21 -16.91 3.19
N GLY A 213 8.21 -16.82 4.08
CA GLY A 213 7.25 -17.89 4.28
C GLY A 213 6.35 -18.12 3.06
N VAL A 214 5.91 -17.03 2.42
CA VAL A 214 5.05 -17.05 1.24
C VAL A 214 5.84 -17.52 0.03
N CYS A 215 7.02 -16.95 -0.21
CA CYS A 215 7.88 -17.31 -1.34
C CYS A 215 8.28 -18.79 -1.31
N ARG A 216 8.66 -19.32 -0.13
CA ARG A 216 8.95 -20.76 0.03
C ARG A 216 7.76 -21.65 -0.32
N ARG A 217 6.54 -21.23 0.01
CA ARG A 217 5.31 -22.01 -0.25
C ARG A 217 4.83 -21.92 -1.69
N LEU A 218 5.18 -20.84 -2.38
CA LEU A 218 4.85 -20.64 -3.79
C LEU A 218 5.98 -21.09 -4.73
N ASP A 219 7.07 -21.65 -4.19
CA ASP A 219 8.28 -22.02 -4.91
C ASP A 219 8.78 -20.89 -5.83
N CYS A 220 8.87 -19.67 -5.27
CA CYS A 220 9.36 -18.51 -5.99
C CYS A 220 10.52 -17.84 -5.26
N ALA A 221 11.36 -17.13 -6.01
CA ALA A 221 12.46 -16.38 -5.42
C ALA A 221 11.94 -15.32 -4.44
N THR A 222 12.66 -15.10 -3.35
CA THR A 222 12.43 -13.94 -2.48
C THR A 222 12.91 -12.69 -3.21
N PRO A 223 12.10 -11.61 -3.26
CA PRO A 223 12.52 -10.36 -3.90
C PRO A 223 13.74 -9.71 -3.26
N HIS A 224 13.98 -9.98 -1.97
CA HIS A 224 15.11 -9.46 -1.21
C HIS A 224 15.93 -10.60 -0.61
N ASP A 225 17.24 -10.38 -0.45
CA ASP A 225 18.17 -11.41 0.02
C ASP A 225 18.19 -11.54 1.56
N SER A 226 17.88 -10.46 2.27
CA SER A 226 17.87 -10.41 3.73
C SER A 226 17.09 -9.20 4.26
N LEU A 227 16.70 -9.21 5.54
CA LEU A 227 16.09 -8.06 6.19
C LEU A 227 16.97 -6.79 6.14
N PRO A 228 18.29 -6.81 6.44
CA PRO A 228 19.13 -5.63 6.27
C PRO A 228 19.19 -5.11 4.83
N HIS A 229 19.19 -6.00 3.84
CA HIS A 229 19.12 -5.61 2.44
C HIS A 229 17.78 -4.91 2.13
N LEU A 230 16.66 -5.48 2.55
CA LEU A 230 15.33 -4.89 2.41
C LEU A 230 15.23 -3.50 3.06
N GLU A 231 15.72 -3.34 4.28
CA GLU A 231 15.75 -2.06 4.99
C GLU A 231 16.61 -1.02 4.27
N THR A 232 17.77 -1.43 3.76
CA THR A 232 18.67 -0.57 2.98
C THR A 232 18.01 -0.07 1.70
N VAL A 233 17.35 -0.97 0.95
CA VAL A 233 16.58 -0.61 -0.24
C VAL A 233 15.50 0.42 0.13
N CYS A 234 14.72 0.16 1.16
CA CYS A 234 13.65 1.08 1.58
C CYS A 234 14.18 2.45 2.01
N ALA A 235 15.25 2.49 2.80
CA ALA A 235 15.87 3.72 3.28
C ALA A 235 16.35 4.62 2.12
N ALA A 236 16.83 4.04 1.02
CA ALA A 236 17.20 4.82 -0.16
C ALA A 236 16.02 5.59 -0.77
N PHE A 237 14.81 5.04 -0.68
CA PHE A 237 13.56 5.65 -1.14
C PHE A 237 12.83 6.44 -0.04
N GLU A 238 13.45 6.66 1.13
CA GLU A 238 12.90 7.54 2.14
C GLU A 238 12.83 8.97 1.62
N SER A 239 11.65 9.58 1.80
CA SER A 239 11.37 10.90 1.27
C SER A 239 11.56 11.96 2.35
N LYS A 240 12.24 13.05 2.00
CA LYS A 240 12.35 14.25 2.84
C LYS A 240 11.10 15.16 2.78
N CYS A 241 9.95 14.64 2.34
CA CYS A 241 8.71 15.43 2.24
C CYS A 241 8.14 15.91 3.59
N GLY A 242 8.65 15.39 4.71
CA GLY A 242 8.36 15.90 6.05
C GLY A 242 8.92 17.31 6.29
N SER A 243 10.10 17.64 5.74
CA SER A 243 10.76 18.93 5.96
C SER A 243 10.50 19.97 4.86
N ALA A 244 9.80 19.59 3.78
CA ALA A 244 9.54 20.48 2.65
C ALA A 244 8.40 21.48 2.93
N LYS A 245 8.72 22.77 3.12
CA LYS A 245 7.77 23.86 3.41
C LYS A 245 6.66 24.04 2.34
N ARG A 246 6.94 23.71 1.08
CA ARG A 246 5.99 23.85 -0.06
C ARG A 246 5.84 22.56 -0.88
N GLY A 247 6.08 21.40 -0.26
CA GLY A 247 6.01 20.12 -0.96
C GLY A 247 4.60 19.79 -1.45
N LYS A 248 4.50 19.20 -2.66
CA LYS A 248 3.25 18.68 -3.25
C LYS A 248 3.33 17.18 -3.60
N THR A 249 4.49 16.57 -3.34
CA THR A 249 4.81 15.17 -3.63
C THR A 249 5.85 14.65 -2.65
N CYS A 250 5.89 13.32 -2.44
CA CYS A 250 7.00 12.67 -1.75
C CYS A 250 8.05 12.10 -2.73
N ARG A 251 7.89 12.29 -4.05
CA ARG A 251 8.92 11.94 -5.04
C ARG A 251 10.14 12.84 -4.87
N THR A 252 11.31 12.22 -4.70
CA THR A 252 12.59 12.93 -4.53
C THR A 252 13.21 13.26 -5.89
N ARG A 253 14.19 14.16 -5.92
CA ARG A 253 15.01 14.42 -7.13
C ARG A 253 16.13 13.38 -7.33
N LYS A 254 16.32 12.45 -6.38
CA LYS A 254 17.38 11.44 -6.46
C LYS A 254 17.17 10.54 -7.67
N ARG A 255 18.25 10.23 -8.38
CA ARG A 255 18.31 9.20 -9.43
C ARG A 255 18.76 7.88 -8.79
N TYR A 256 17.94 6.86 -8.90
CA TYR A 256 18.24 5.52 -8.38
C TYR A 256 18.82 4.69 -9.52
N ARG A 257 20.15 4.69 -9.69
CA ARG A 257 20.78 3.98 -10.81
C ARG A 257 21.12 2.51 -10.53
N PHE A 258 21.10 2.06 -9.26
CA PHE A 258 21.69 0.75 -8.90
C PHE A 258 20.97 -0.08 -7.83
N LEU A 259 19.83 0.37 -7.28
CA LEU A 259 19.22 -0.27 -6.10
C LEU A 259 18.00 -1.16 -6.38
N THR A 260 17.61 -1.32 -7.65
CA THR A 260 16.40 -2.07 -8.04
C THR A 260 16.69 -3.11 -9.10
N ARG A 261 17.93 -3.62 -9.20
CA ARG A 261 18.19 -4.80 -10.02
C ARG A 261 17.46 -5.99 -9.37
N ARG A 262 16.18 -6.17 -9.70
CA ARG A 262 15.54 -7.47 -9.63
C ARG A 262 16.38 -8.36 -10.55
N ARG A 263 16.94 -9.44 -10.00
CA ARG A 263 17.47 -10.52 -10.85
C ARG A 263 16.28 -10.96 -11.70
N ASN A 264 16.35 -10.70 -13.00
CA ASN A 264 15.40 -11.21 -13.98
C ASN A 264 15.44 -12.74 -13.96
#